data_AF-A0A369JJW0-F1
#
_entry.id   AF-A0A369JJW0-F1
#
_cell.length_a   1.000
_cell.length_b   1.000
_cell.length_c   1.000
_cell.angle_alpha   90.00
_cell.angle_beta   90.00
_cell.angle_gamma   90.00
#
_symmetry.space_group_name_H-M   'P 1'
#
loop_
_entity.id
_entity.type
_entity.pdbx_description
1 polymer ?
#
loop_
_entity_poly.entity_id
_entity_poly.type
_entity_poly.pdbx_seq_one_letter_code
_entity_poly.pdbx_strand_id
1 'polypeptide(L)'
;MQKKRAHQKEMEELSKGLEERQRLRELAEMRATTPESKLTSSTPMVTPEGHCVASITLDSIDQLPDDFFSFYDDDDLSSPIPKRKLKKLRAPPKADIDFGPFTTSPIRLAISDSDNDNEAEIDQYTIFKQLKADVDVWATAFGGQTKWFNLGDSFEKAREEDTYTEWTKSIWNHAAEGRALLRRLQSMDRELPPAMYLIRELWRIQVELVEVVVRGITCLELQANILRDGPVNVLADM
;
A
#
# COMPACT_ATOMS: atom_id res chain seq x y z
N MET A 1 -52.35 1.16 -6.51
CA MET A 1 -51.93 -0.27 -6.62
C MET A 1 -50.45 -0.46 -6.95
N GLN A 2 -49.83 0.33 -7.83
CA GLN A 2 -48.42 0.15 -8.22
C GLN A 2 -47.39 0.42 -7.10
N LYS A 3 -47.57 1.46 -6.27
CA LYS A 3 -46.65 1.78 -5.17
C LYS A 3 -46.50 0.65 -4.13
N LYS A 4 -47.57 -0.11 -3.86
CA LYS A 4 -47.54 -1.23 -2.90
C LYS A 4 -46.70 -2.41 -3.41
N ARG A 5 -46.66 -2.63 -4.73
CA ARG A 5 -45.86 -3.70 -5.34
C ARG A 5 -44.36 -3.39 -5.36
N ALA A 6 -43.99 -2.12 -5.56
CA ALA A 6 -42.60 -1.70 -5.53
C ALA A 6 -41.97 -1.88 -4.14
N HIS A 7 -42.67 -1.44 -3.09
CA HIS A 7 -42.19 -1.59 -1.73
C HIS A 7 -42.11 -3.06 -1.28
N GLN A 8 -43.05 -3.90 -1.72
CA GLN A 8 -42.99 -5.34 -1.44
C GLN A 8 -41.79 -6.02 -2.10
N LYS A 9 -41.42 -5.61 -3.31
CA LYS A 9 -40.24 -6.13 -4.02
C LYS A 9 -38.94 -5.73 -3.32
N GLU A 10 -38.84 -4.49 -2.83
CA GLU A 10 -37.69 -4.00 -2.08
C GLU A 10 -37.50 -4.76 -0.75
N MET A 11 -38.59 -5.06 -0.05
CA MET A 11 -38.55 -5.85 1.18
C MET A 11 -38.11 -7.30 0.94
N GLU A 12 -38.52 -7.92 -0.18
CA GLU A 12 -38.07 -9.26 -0.56
C GLU A 12 -36.58 -9.29 -0.91
N GLU A 13 -36.06 -8.24 -1.55
CA GLU A 13 -34.65 -8.13 -1.91
C GLU A 13 -33.76 -7.95 -0.67
N LEU A 14 -34.20 -7.13 0.29
CA LEU A 14 -33.54 -6.98 1.59
C LEU A 14 -33.54 -8.29 2.41
N SER A 15 -34.65 -9.03 2.39
CA SER A 15 -34.74 -10.33 3.08
C SER A 15 -33.76 -11.35 2.50
N LYS A 16 -33.65 -11.43 1.17
CA LYS A 16 -32.70 -12.34 0.50
C LYS A 16 -31.25 -11.98 0.81
N GLY A 17 -30.91 -10.69 0.79
CA GLY A 17 -29.55 -10.25 1.12
C GLY A 17 -29.15 -10.54 2.57
N LEU A 18 -30.12 -10.54 3.49
CA LEU A 18 -29.87 -10.88 4.90
C LEU A 18 -29.61 -12.37 5.10
N GLU A 19 -30.40 -13.23 4.45
CA GLU A 19 -30.19 -14.69 4.47
C GLU A 19 -28.84 -15.11 3.89
N GLU A 20 -28.41 -14.47 2.78
CA GLU A 20 -27.11 -14.75 2.16
C GLU A 20 -25.95 -14.37 3.09
N ARG A 21 -26.02 -13.21 3.75
CA ARG A 21 -25.03 -12.79 4.74
C ARG A 21 -24.98 -13.71 5.95
N GLN A 22 -26.11 -14.29 6.35
CA GLN A 22 -26.17 -15.25 7.45
C GLN A 22 -25.51 -16.58 7.07
N ARG A 23 -25.77 -17.09 5.87
CA ARG A 23 -25.09 -18.30 5.34
C ARG A 23 -23.58 -18.14 5.22
N LEU A 24 -23.11 -16.97 4.78
CA LEU A 24 -21.67 -16.69 4.70
C LEU A 24 -21.01 -16.69 6.08
N ARG A 25 -21.72 -16.21 7.11
CA ARG A 25 -21.24 -16.26 8.50
C ARG A 25 -21.14 -17.70 9.02
N GLU A 26 -22.19 -18.51 8.81
CA GLU A 26 -22.18 -19.92 9.21
C GLU A 26 -21.07 -20.72 8.51
N LEU A 27 -20.81 -20.45 7.21
CA LEU A 27 -19.74 -21.12 6.46
C LEU A 27 -18.35 -20.74 6.97
N ALA A 28 -18.15 -19.48 7.37
CA ALA A 28 -16.91 -19.04 7.99
C ALA A 28 -16.68 -19.70 9.37
N GLU A 29 -17.73 -19.86 10.16
CA GLU A 29 -17.67 -20.50 11.48
C GLU A 29 -17.35 -22.00 11.40
N MET A 30 -17.88 -22.71 10.38
CA MET A 30 -17.51 -24.11 10.11
C MET A 30 -16.04 -24.27 9.69
N ARG A 31 -15.47 -23.29 8.98
CA ARG A 31 -14.05 -23.32 8.62
C ARG A 31 -13.14 -23.08 9.83
N ALA A 32 -13.55 -22.21 10.75
CA ALA A 32 -12.78 -21.92 11.96
C ALA A 32 -12.71 -23.10 12.94
N THR A 33 -13.67 -24.03 12.87
CA THR A 33 -13.79 -25.16 13.81
C THR A 33 -13.28 -26.49 13.25
N THR A 34 -12.71 -26.51 12.04
CA THR A 34 -12.11 -27.72 11.48
C THR A 34 -10.66 -27.85 11.97
N PRO A 35 -10.33 -28.76 12.90
CA PRO A 35 -8.96 -28.95 13.35
C PRO A 35 -8.13 -29.53 12.21
N GLU A 36 -7.04 -28.84 11.85
CA GLU A 36 -6.05 -29.36 10.91
C GLU A 36 -5.54 -30.72 11.40
N SER A 37 -5.77 -31.76 10.59
CA SER A 37 -5.15 -33.05 10.78
C SER A 37 -3.64 -32.88 10.63
N LYS A 38 -2.93 -32.97 11.76
CA LYS A 38 -1.46 -33.06 11.79
C LYS A 38 -1.01 -34.23 10.91
N LEU A 39 -0.56 -33.91 9.69
CA LEU A 39 0.22 -34.82 8.87
C LEU A 39 1.57 -35.03 9.56
N THR A 40 1.73 -36.20 10.16
CA THR A 40 2.98 -36.67 10.75
C THR A 40 4.04 -36.85 9.68
N SER A 41 4.93 -35.85 9.61
CA SER A 41 6.38 -35.95 9.47
C SER A 41 6.93 -37.29 8.96
N SER A 42 7.37 -37.30 7.71
CA SER A 42 8.28 -38.30 7.16
C SER A 42 9.67 -38.19 7.81
N THR A 43 10.27 -39.35 8.06
CA THR A 43 11.56 -39.59 8.73
C THR A 43 12.73 -39.14 7.85
N PRO A 44 13.76 -38.43 8.37
CA PRO A 44 14.99 -38.20 7.62
C PRO A 44 15.99 -39.34 7.85
N MET A 45 16.57 -39.84 6.75
CA MET A 45 17.73 -40.76 6.79
C MET A 45 18.95 -40.04 7.37
N VAL A 46 19.48 -40.62 8.44
CA VAL A 46 20.76 -40.24 9.05
C VAL A 46 21.91 -40.65 8.13
N THR A 47 22.77 -39.70 7.79
CA THR A 47 24.15 -39.97 7.35
C THR A 47 25.10 -39.48 8.45
N PRO A 48 26.20 -40.20 8.73
CA PRO A 48 27.13 -39.82 9.77
C PRO A 48 28.20 -38.92 9.14
N GLU A 49 28.18 -37.63 9.52
CA GLU A 49 29.35 -36.79 9.82
C GLU A 49 29.00 -35.31 9.66
N GLY A 50 29.20 -34.54 10.74
CA GLY A 50 29.43 -33.10 10.66
C GLY A 50 28.20 -32.19 10.65
N HIS A 51 27.87 -31.68 11.84
CA HIS A 51 27.19 -30.41 12.13
C HIS A 51 26.84 -29.48 10.95
N CYS A 52 25.56 -29.09 10.86
CA CYS A 52 25.15 -27.67 10.87
C CYS A 52 23.64 -27.55 11.11
N VAL A 53 23.31 -26.81 12.17
CA VAL A 53 21.94 -26.39 12.55
C VAL A 53 21.65 -25.12 11.78
N ALA A 54 20.65 -25.13 10.89
CA ALA A 54 20.12 -23.90 10.30
C ALA A 54 19.05 -23.32 11.25
N SER A 55 19.51 -22.61 12.27
CA SER A 55 18.68 -21.65 12.99
C SER A 55 18.52 -20.42 12.09
N ILE A 56 17.31 -20.18 11.59
CA ILE A 56 16.98 -18.93 10.91
C ILE A 56 16.81 -17.87 11.99
N THR A 57 17.90 -17.17 12.32
CA THR A 57 17.89 -15.93 13.08
C THR A 57 17.58 -14.77 12.14
N LEU A 58 16.56 -13.99 12.50
CA LEU A 58 16.11 -12.75 11.85
C LEU A 58 17.11 -11.59 12.09
N ASP A 59 18.38 -11.80 11.79
CA ASP A 59 19.47 -10.80 11.98
C ASP A 59 20.30 -10.60 10.69
N SER A 60 19.70 -10.75 9.50
CA SER A 60 20.42 -10.52 8.22
C SER A 60 19.60 -9.74 7.21
N ILE A 61 19.23 -8.50 7.58
CA ILE A 61 18.77 -7.47 6.63
C ILE A 61 19.94 -6.57 6.16
N ASP A 62 21.17 -6.76 6.67
CA ASP A 62 22.33 -5.90 6.35
C ASP A 62 23.28 -6.44 5.27
N GLN A 63 22.85 -7.38 4.43
CA GLN A 63 23.62 -7.80 3.24
C GLN A 63 22.73 -7.87 2.00
N LEU A 64 22.18 -6.72 1.62
CA LEU A 64 21.87 -6.48 0.22
C LEU A 64 23.19 -6.10 -0.48
N PRO A 65 23.46 -6.59 -1.71
CA PRO A 65 24.59 -6.13 -2.49
C PRO A 65 24.46 -4.62 -2.75
N ASP A 66 25.52 -3.86 -2.47
CA ASP A 66 25.57 -2.40 -2.65
C ASP A 66 25.29 -1.94 -4.10
N ASP A 67 25.29 -2.87 -5.06
CA ASP A 67 25.06 -2.62 -6.49
C ASP A 67 23.58 -2.66 -6.92
N PHE A 68 22.63 -2.96 -6.02
CA PHE A 68 21.20 -3.04 -6.41
C PHE A 68 20.57 -1.67 -6.76
N PHE A 69 21.25 -0.55 -6.44
CA PHE A 69 20.77 0.80 -6.72
C PHE A 69 21.59 1.56 -7.79
N SER A 70 22.55 0.94 -8.46
CA SER A 70 23.43 1.65 -9.41
C SER A 70 22.85 1.83 -10.83
N PHE A 71 21.54 1.66 -11.03
CA PHE A 71 20.91 1.76 -12.35
C PHE A 71 20.32 3.15 -12.68
N TYR A 72 20.61 4.16 -11.86
CA TYR A 72 20.26 5.56 -12.12
C TYR A 72 21.49 6.47 -12.02
N ASP A 73 22.52 6.20 -12.82
CA ASP A 73 23.41 7.27 -13.28
C ASP A 73 22.72 7.95 -14.48
N ASP A 74 21.70 8.76 -14.17
CA ASP A 74 21.31 9.85 -15.06
C ASP A 74 22.23 11.01 -14.73
N ASP A 75 23.21 11.18 -15.62
CA ASP A 75 23.97 12.40 -15.77
C ASP A 75 23.03 13.62 -15.93
N ASP A 76 23.54 14.75 -15.46
CA ASP A 76 23.02 16.11 -15.59
C ASP A 76 22.05 16.66 -14.54
N LEU A 77 22.61 17.64 -13.79
CA LEU A 77 21.99 18.74 -13.04
C LEU A 77 22.03 18.65 -11.49
N SER A 78 23.21 18.41 -10.91
CA SER A 78 23.52 18.98 -9.59
C SER A 78 24.41 20.22 -9.73
N SER A 79 23.76 21.39 -9.77
CA SER A 79 24.47 22.64 -9.50
C SER A 79 24.95 22.64 -8.04
N PRO A 80 26.15 23.15 -7.72
CA PRO A 80 26.67 23.13 -6.37
C PRO A 80 25.80 24.01 -5.47
N ILE A 81 25.11 23.38 -4.51
CA ILE A 81 24.35 24.08 -3.47
C ILE A 81 25.33 24.99 -2.70
N PRO A 82 25.17 26.32 -2.74
CA PRO A 82 26.05 27.22 -2.02
C PRO A 82 25.90 26.96 -0.51
N LYS A 83 27.00 26.56 0.13
CA LYS A 83 27.11 26.36 1.59
C LYS A 83 26.66 27.64 2.30
N ARG A 84 25.39 27.68 2.75
CA ARG A 84 24.86 28.75 3.59
C ARG A 84 25.63 28.71 4.90
N LYS A 85 26.44 29.75 5.16
CA LYS A 85 27.10 29.97 6.43
C LYS A 85 26.03 30.00 7.53
N LEU A 86 26.16 29.08 8.49
CA LEU A 86 25.32 29.03 9.69
C LEU A 86 25.35 30.40 10.36
N LYS A 87 24.23 31.14 10.32
CA LYS A 87 24.09 32.41 11.04
C LYS A 87 24.21 32.09 12.53
N LYS A 88 25.24 32.65 13.17
CA LYS A 88 25.50 32.55 14.61
C LYS A 88 24.19 32.86 15.35
N LEU A 89 23.57 31.84 15.96
CA LEU A 89 22.38 31.98 16.78
C LEU A 89 22.68 32.99 17.89
N ARG A 90 22.01 34.13 17.82
CA ARG A 90 22.07 35.18 18.84
C ARG A 90 21.40 34.59 20.08
N ALA A 91 22.12 34.57 21.20
CA ALA A 91 21.57 34.10 22.47
C ALA A 91 20.24 34.81 22.75
N PRO A 92 19.20 34.09 23.20
CA PRO A 92 17.93 34.70 23.54
C PRO A 92 18.14 35.79 24.60
N PRO A 93 17.45 36.94 24.50
CA PRO A 93 17.49 37.94 25.54
C PRO A 93 17.00 37.30 26.85
N LYS A 94 17.79 37.45 27.91
CA LYS A 94 17.34 37.14 29.28
C LYS A 94 16.18 38.09 29.58
N ALA A 95 14.96 37.62 29.40
CA ALA A 95 13.80 38.25 30.00
C ALA A 95 13.85 37.86 31.48
N ASP A 96 14.22 38.82 32.33
CA ASP A 96 13.90 38.74 33.76
C ASP A 96 12.38 38.83 33.88
N ILE A 97 11.73 37.66 33.83
CA ILE A 97 10.30 37.54 34.11
C ILE A 97 10.18 37.61 35.64
N ASP A 98 9.89 38.81 36.12
CA ASP A 98 9.54 39.05 37.52
C ASP A 98 8.15 38.44 37.76
N PHE A 99 8.14 37.23 38.33
CA PHE A 99 6.92 36.59 38.81
C PHE A 99 6.50 37.28 40.11
N GLY A 100 5.88 38.45 39.96
CA GLY A 100 5.24 39.17 41.05
C GLY A 100 4.23 38.28 41.81
N PRO A 101 3.83 38.67 43.03
CA PRO A 101 3.04 37.84 43.93
C PRO A 101 1.78 37.34 43.24
N PHE A 102 1.61 36.02 43.21
CA PHE A 102 0.49 35.31 42.61
C PHE A 102 -0.84 35.86 43.12
N THR A 103 -1.44 36.78 42.37
CA THR A 103 -2.83 37.16 42.59
C THR A 103 -3.69 36.03 42.04
N THR A 104 -4.47 35.38 42.90
CA THR A 104 -5.49 34.37 42.61
C THR A 104 -6.64 34.95 41.80
N SER A 105 -6.34 35.39 40.58
CA SER A 105 -7.35 35.68 39.57
C SER A 105 -7.50 34.44 38.69
N PRO A 106 -8.72 34.02 38.33
CA PRO A 106 -8.93 32.90 37.43
C PRO A 106 -8.21 33.20 36.12
N ILE A 107 -7.24 32.35 35.77
CA ILE A 107 -6.55 32.38 34.49
C ILE A 107 -7.62 32.15 33.43
N ARG A 108 -8.09 33.22 32.78
CA ARG A 108 -8.88 33.10 31.57
C ARG A 108 -7.91 32.75 30.47
N LEU A 109 -7.78 31.45 30.21
CA LEU A 109 -7.16 30.94 28.99
C LEU A 109 -7.96 31.54 27.82
N ALA A 110 -7.38 32.55 27.18
CA ALA A 110 -7.80 32.96 25.86
C ALA A 110 -7.39 31.84 24.91
N ILE A 111 -8.29 30.87 24.74
CA ILE A 111 -8.22 29.94 23.63
C ILE A 111 -8.43 30.81 22.40
N SER A 112 -7.35 31.06 21.67
CA SER A 112 -7.42 31.73 20.38
C SER A 112 -8.11 30.74 19.44
N ASP A 113 -9.38 30.98 19.15
CA ASP A 113 -10.15 30.26 18.12
C ASP A 113 -9.52 30.57 16.75
N SER A 114 -8.44 29.86 16.43
CA SER A 114 -7.83 29.82 15.10
C SER A 114 -8.61 28.79 14.28
N ASP A 115 -9.77 29.19 13.77
CA ASP A 115 -10.63 28.38 12.89
C ASP A 115 -9.99 28.06 11.52
N ASN A 116 -8.72 28.41 11.31
CA ASN A 116 -8.04 28.32 10.02
C ASN A 116 -7.25 27.00 9.83
N ASP A 117 -7.10 26.18 10.87
CA ASP A 117 -6.31 24.94 10.81
C ASP A 117 -7.12 23.73 10.31
N ASN A 118 -8.45 23.84 10.24
CA ASN A 118 -9.33 22.75 9.76
C ASN A 118 -9.35 22.62 8.22
N GLU A 119 -9.10 23.70 7.46
CA GLU A 119 -9.29 23.69 6.00
C GLU A 119 -8.18 22.87 5.31
N ALA A 120 -6.92 23.02 5.75
CA ALA A 120 -5.78 22.25 5.23
C ALA A 120 -5.82 20.75 5.61
N GLU A 121 -6.37 20.42 6.79
CA GLU A 121 -6.55 19.04 7.25
C GLU A 121 -7.59 18.27 6.41
N ILE A 122 -8.64 18.98 5.96
CA ILE A 122 -9.68 18.43 5.07
C ILE A 122 -9.10 18.12 3.69
N ASP A 123 -8.17 18.95 3.18
CA ASP A 123 -7.63 18.81 1.83
C ASP A 123 -6.75 17.56 1.65
N GLN A 124 -5.84 17.30 2.60
CA GLN A 124 -4.93 16.15 2.48
C GLN A 124 -5.63 14.81 2.64
N TYR A 125 -6.52 14.73 3.63
CA TYR A 125 -7.32 13.54 3.85
C TYR A 125 -8.21 13.23 2.63
N THR A 126 -8.71 14.26 1.96
CA THR A 126 -9.48 14.11 0.71
C THR A 126 -8.62 13.60 -0.43
N ILE A 127 -7.42 14.15 -0.63
CA ILE A 127 -6.45 13.65 -1.63
C ILE A 127 -6.13 12.18 -1.37
N PHE A 128 -5.92 11.82 -0.11
CA PHE A 128 -5.57 10.48 0.29
C PHE A 128 -6.72 9.48 0.04
N LYS A 129 -7.96 9.88 0.36
CA LYS A 129 -9.16 9.10 0.00
C LYS A 129 -9.29 8.90 -1.50
N GLN A 130 -9.01 9.93 -2.29
CA GLN A 130 -9.04 9.83 -3.74
C GLN A 130 -7.95 8.87 -4.25
N LEU A 131 -6.72 8.96 -3.72
CA LEU A 131 -5.64 8.03 -4.06
C LEU A 131 -6.00 6.59 -3.72
N LYS A 132 -6.60 6.37 -2.55
CA LYS A 132 -7.11 5.05 -2.17
C LYS A 132 -8.14 4.55 -3.18
N ALA A 133 -9.11 5.38 -3.57
CA ALA A 133 -10.10 5.02 -4.58
C ALA A 133 -9.45 4.71 -5.94
N ASP A 134 -8.47 5.52 -6.37
CA ASP A 134 -7.73 5.31 -7.61
C ASP A 134 -6.98 3.96 -7.59
N VAL A 135 -6.32 3.62 -6.48
CA VAL A 135 -5.63 2.34 -6.29
C VAL A 135 -6.62 1.18 -6.23
N ASP A 136 -7.74 1.33 -5.53
CA ASP A 136 -8.78 0.30 -5.45
C ASP A 136 -9.34 0.01 -6.86
N VAL A 137 -9.62 1.04 -7.67
CA VAL A 137 -10.05 0.87 -9.07
C VAL A 137 -8.97 0.19 -9.90
N TRP A 138 -7.73 0.68 -9.84
CA TRP A 138 -6.60 0.08 -10.56
C TRP A 138 -6.42 -1.40 -10.19
N ALA A 139 -6.54 -1.74 -8.90
CA ALA A 139 -6.37 -3.08 -8.39
C ALA A 139 -7.45 -4.08 -8.83
N THR A 140 -8.59 -3.62 -9.36
CA THR A 140 -9.67 -4.48 -9.87
C THR A 140 -9.45 -4.95 -11.30
N ALA A 141 -8.55 -4.30 -12.05
CA ALA A 141 -8.25 -4.68 -13.42
C ALA A 141 -7.67 -6.10 -13.49
N PHE A 142 -7.86 -6.75 -14.64
CA PHE A 142 -7.45 -8.14 -14.87
C PHE A 142 -8.03 -9.14 -13.85
N GLY A 143 -9.18 -8.79 -13.26
CA GLY A 143 -9.92 -9.62 -12.33
C GLY A 143 -9.38 -9.61 -10.91
N GLY A 144 -8.58 -8.61 -10.55
CA GLY A 144 -8.19 -8.33 -9.17
C GLY A 144 -6.79 -8.80 -8.80
N GLN A 145 -6.33 -8.36 -7.62
CA GLN A 145 -5.03 -8.75 -7.04
C GLN A 145 -4.79 -10.26 -6.99
N THR A 146 -5.85 -11.06 -6.84
CA THR A 146 -5.76 -12.52 -6.79
C THR A 146 -5.47 -13.17 -8.14
N LYS A 147 -5.79 -12.48 -9.24
CA LYS A 147 -5.62 -12.99 -10.61
C LYS A 147 -4.35 -12.52 -11.31
N TRP A 148 -3.66 -11.51 -10.78
CA TRP A 148 -2.41 -11.03 -11.37
C TRP A 148 -1.31 -12.08 -11.47
N PHE A 149 -1.33 -13.12 -10.62
CA PHE A 149 -0.40 -14.25 -10.70
C PHE A 149 -0.81 -15.30 -11.74
N ASN A 150 -2.05 -15.26 -12.23
CA ASN A 150 -2.59 -16.25 -13.17
C ASN A 150 -3.24 -15.55 -14.36
N LEU A 151 -2.41 -14.86 -15.14
CA LEU A 151 -2.83 -14.21 -16.38
C LEU A 151 -2.80 -15.16 -17.59
N GLY A 152 -2.35 -16.41 -17.41
CA GLY A 152 -2.19 -17.40 -18.46
C GLY A 152 -3.48 -17.64 -19.26
N ASP A 153 -4.60 -17.83 -18.58
CA ASP A 153 -5.91 -18.05 -19.25
C ASP A 153 -6.31 -16.86 -20.14
N SER A 154 -6.03 -15.62 -19.69
CA SER A 154 -6.33 -14.42 -20.46
C SER A 154 -5.38 -14.26 -21.65
N PHE A 155 -4.13 -14.69 -21.51
CA PHE A 155 -3.13 -14.64 -22.56
C PHE A 155 -3.40 -15.66 -23.65
N GLU A 156 -3.68 -16.92 -23.29
CA GLU A 156 -4.01 -17.96 -24.27
C GLU A 156 -5.24 -17.59 -25.07
N LYS A 157 -6.26 -17.02 -24.42
CA LYS A 157 -7.42 -16.47 -25.13
C LYS A 157 -7.04 -15.36 -26.13
N ALA A 158 -6.18 -14.41 -25.73
CA ALA A 158 -5.72 -13.35 -26.63
C ALA A 158 -4.86 -13.91 -27.78
N ARG A 159 -4.17 -15.01 -27.56
CA ARG A 159 -3.39 -15.72 -28.59
C ARG A 159 -4.29 -16.45 -29.58
N GLU A 160 -5.36 -17.10 -29.11
CA GLU A 160 -6.38 -17.72 -29.96
C GLU A 160 -7.09 -16.69 -30.86
N GLU A 161 -7.30 -15.49 -30.34
CA GLU A 161 -7.95 -14.37 -31.05
C GLU A 161 -7.00 -13.52 -31.90
N ASP A 162 -5.69 -13.85 -31.93
CA ASP A 162 -4.61 -13.06 -32.59
C ASP A 162 -4.50 -11.59 -32.10
N THR A 163 -4.95 -11.33 -30.87
CA THR A 163 -4.90 -10.02 -30.18
C THR A 163 -3.82 -9.93 -29.11
N TYR A 164 -2.90 -10.90 -29.05
CA TYR A 164 -1.87 -11.00 -28.00
C TYR A 164 -0.96 -9.76 -27.89
N THR A 165 -0.69 -9.07 -29.00
CA THR A 165 0.12 -7.84 -29.01
C THR A 165 -0.62 -6.68 -28.33
N GLU A 166 -1.92 -6.53 -28.60
CA GLU A 166 -2.79 -5.54 -27.97
C GLU A 166 -2.98 -5.84 -26.48
N TRP A 167 -3.16 -7.12 -26.15
CA TRP A 167 -3.23 -7.57 -24.76
C TRP A 167 -1.95 -7.25 -23.99
N THR A 168 -0.78 -7.55 -24.56
CA THR A 168 0.52 -7.27 -23.96
C THR A 168 0.68 -5.76 -23.73
N LYS A 169 0.35 -4.94 -24.74
CA LYS A 169 0.35 -3.48 -24.63
C LYS A 169 -0.59 -2.99 -23.53
N SER A 170 -1.77 -3.59 -23.39
CA SER A 170 -2.73 -3.27 -22.33
C SER A 170 -2.14 -3.51 -20.93
N ILE A 171 -1.45 -4.65 -20.72
CA ILE A 171 -0.77 -4.91 -19.44
C ILE A 171 0.33 -3.88 -19.16
N TRP A 172 1.17 -3.57 -20.14
CA TRP A 172 2.24 -2.59 -19.95
C TRP A 172 1.70 -1.19 -19.65
N ASN A 173 0.62 -0.79 -20.33
CA ASN A 173 -0.06 0.47 -20.04
C ASN A 173 -0.60 0.48 -18.61
N HIS A 174 -1.23 -0.61 -18.17
CA HIS A 174 -1.77 -0.73 -16.82
C HIS A 174 -0.67 -0.74 -15.74
N ALA A 175 0.46 -1.39 -16.00
CA ALA A 175 1.64 -1.32 -15.13
C ALA A 175 2.22 0.12 -15.07
N ALA A 176 2.21 0.84 -16.19
CA ALA A 176 2.62 2.25 -16.24
C ALA A 176 1.68 3.17 -15.44
N GLU A 177 0.37 2.93 -15.47
CA GLU A 177 -0.60 3.59 -14.58
C GLU A 177 -0.29 3.32 -13.11
N GLY A 178 0.03 2.06 -12.76
CA GLY A 178 0.48 1.68 -11.42
C GLY A 178 1.71 2.46 -10.99
N ARG A 179 2.73 2.59 -11.86
CA ARG A 179 3.92 3.41 -11.59
C ARG A 179 3.60 4.90 -11.40
N ALA A 180 2.59 5.42 -12.09
CA ALA A 180 2.13 6.79 -11.88
C ALA A 180 1.45 6.96 -10.51
N LEU A 181 0.64 5.98 -10.09
CA LEU A 181 0.04 5.95 -8.75
C LEU A 181 1.11 5.84 -7.66
N LEU A 182 2.12 4.98 -7.84
CA LEU A 182 3.24 4.84 -6.91
C LEU A 182 4.00 6.14 -6.73
N ARG A 183 4.31 6.86 -7.82
CA ARG A 183 4.94 8.18 -7.76
C ARG A 183 4.08 9.19 -7.00
N ARG A 184 2.76 9.20 -7.23
CA ARG A 184 1.84 10.06 -6.47
C ARG A 184 1.86 9.74 -4.98
N LEU A 185 1.82 8.45 -4.61
CA LEU A 185 1.91 7.99 -3.22
C LEU A 185 3.25 8.34 -2.55
N GLN A 186 4.36 8.31 -3.29
CA GLN A 186 5.68 8.69 -2.78
C GLN A 186 5.86 10.20 -2.65
N SER A 187 5.24 10.99 -3.53
CA SER A 187 5.35 12.46 -3.54
C SER A 187 4.54 13.19 -2.44
N MET A 188 4.03 12.47 -1.44
CA MET A 188 3.24 13.04 -0.35
C MET A 188 4.12 13.67 0.75
N ASP A 189 4.93 14.66 0.38
CA ASP A 189 5.77 15.45 1.31
C ASP A 189 5.05 16.70 1.84
N ARG A 190 3.71 16.67 1.93
CA ARG A 190 2.90 17.83 2.33
C ARG A 190 2.76 17.95 3.87
N GLU A 191 2.22 19.08 4.33
CA GLU A 191 2.05 19.43 5.75
C GLU A 191 1.23 18.37 6.50
N LEU A 192 1.88 17.55 7.34
CA LEU A 192 1.18 16.50 8.07
C LEU A 192 0.06 17.07 8.98
N PRO A 193 -1.06 16.36 9.17
CA PRO A 193 -2.09 16.77 10.11
C PRO A 193 -1.50 17.01 11.51
N PRO A 194 -2.00 18.00 12.27
CA PRO A 194 -1.47 18.30 13.60
C PRO A 194 -1.72 17.15 14.60
N ALA A 195 -2.75 16.34 14.36
CA ALA A 195 -3.12 15.23 15.23
C ALA A 195 -2.26 13.97 14.97
N MET A 196 -1.46 13.58 15.97
CA MET A 196 -0.57 12.41 15.91
C MET A 196 -1.25 11.08 15.54
N TYR A 197 -2.52 10.87 15.93
CA TYR A 197 -3.23 9.64 15.59
C TYR A 197 -3.60 9.59 14.09
N LEU A 198 -3.88 10.74 13.47
CA LEU A 198 -4.15 10.83 12.03
C LEU A 198 -2.89 10.57 11.21
N ILE A 199 -1.74 11.06 11.67
CA ILE A 199 -0.46 10.76 11.02
C ILE A 199 -0.22 9.24 10.99
N ARG A 200 -0.43 8.54 12.11
CA ARG A 200 -0.26 7.07 12.18
C ARG A 200 -1.24 6.35 11.25
N GLU A 201 -2.49 6.80 11.20
CA GLU A 201 -3.52 6.22 10.35
C GLU A 201 -3.19 6.43 8.86
N LEU A 202 -2.83 7.64 8.47
CA LEU A 202 -2.40 7.98 7.10
C LEU A 202 -1.18 7.16 6.69
N TRP A 203 -0.18 7.05 7.58
CA TRP A 203 0.99 6.23 7.34
C TRP A 203 0.63 4.76 7.11
N ARG A 204 -0.24 4.19 7.96
CA ARG A 204 -0.68 2.80 7.81
C ARG A 204 -1.32 2.56 6.44
N ILE A 205 -2.24 3.44 6.05
CA ILE A 205 -2.91 3.27 4.76
C ILE A 205 -1.93 3.53 3.62
N GLN A 206 -0.96 4.45 3.76
CA GLN A 206 0.00 4.73 2.70
C GLN A 206 0.87 3.50 2.43
N VAL A 207 1.35 2.86 3.49
CA VAL A 207 2.12 1.61 3.39
C VAL A 207 1.29 0.52 2.72
N GLU A 208 0.03 0.34 3.12
CA GLU A 208 -0.89 -0.63 2.51
C GLU A 208 -1.07 -0.39 1.00
N LEU A 209 -1.32 0.87 0.60
CA LEU A 209 -1.49 1.23 -0.81
C LEU A 209 -0.19 1.03 -1.61
N VAL A 210 0.95 1.41 -1.05
CA VAL A 210 2.27 1.22 -1.68
C VAL A 210 2.53 -0.28 -1.88
N GLU A 211 2.27 -1.11 -0.87
CA GLU A 211 2.45 -2.56 -0.96
C GLU A 211 1.59 -3.17 -2.09
N VAL A 212 0.31 -2.80 -2.14
CA VAL A 212 -0.62 -3.27 -3.20
C VAL A 212 -0.12 -2.89 -4.59
N VAL A 213 0.29 -1.63 -4.77
CA VAL A 213 0.74 -1.11 -6.06
C VAL A 213 2.05 -1.76 -6.50
N VAL A 214 3.05 -1.82 -5.61
CA VAL A 214 4.36 -2.44 -5.91
C VAL A 214 4.19 -3.91 -6.25
N ARG A 215 3.42 -4.64 -5.43
CA ARG A 215 3.13 -6.05 -5.67
C ARG A 215 2.44 -6.23 -7.02
N GLY A 216 1.43 -5.42 -7.33
CA GLY A 216 0.70 -5.52 -8.58
C GLY A 216 1.55 -5.27 -9.81
N ILE A 217 2.34 -4.19 -9.82
CA ILE A 217 3.26 -3.89 -10.92
C ILE A 217 4.22 -5.07 -11.13
N THR A 218 4.86 -5.55 -10.05
CA THR A 218 5.82 -6.66 -10.12
C THR A 218 5.18 -7.91 -10.71
N CYS A 219 3.96 -8.26 -10.28
CA CYS A 219 3.24 -9.43 -10.80
C CYS A 219 2.93 -9.29 -12.28
N LEU A 220 2.38 -8.14 -12.69
CA LEU A 220 2.00 -7.88 -14.06
C LEU A 220 3.20 -7.93 -15.01
N GLU A 221 4.31 -7.30 -14.63
CA GLU A 221 5.53 -7.26 -15.43
C GLU A 221 6.20 -8.63 -15.54
N LEU A 222 6.31 -9.34 -14.41
CA LEU A 222 6.87 -10.69 -14.39
C LEU A 222 6.07 -11.63 -15.29
N GLN A 223 4.74 -11.63 -15.17
CA GLN A 223 3.87 -12.47 -15.99
C GLN A 223 3.94 -12.09 -17.47
N ALA A 224 3.93 -10.79 -17.80
CA ALA A 224 4.06 -10.33 -19.18
C ALA A 224 5.38 -10.77 -19.81
N ASN A 225 6.49 -10.71 -19.07
CA ASN A 225 7.80 -11.16 -19.55
C ASN A 225 7.86 -12.68 -19.74
N ILE A 226 7.36 -13.47 -18.78
CA ILE A 226 7.32 -14.94 -18.88
C ILE A 226 6.49 -15.37 -20.10
N LEU A 227 5.34 -14.74 -20.33
CA LEU A 227 4.43 -15.12 -21.41
C LEU A 227 4.93 -14.66 -22.79
N ARG A 228 5.66 -13.55 -22.88
CA ARG A 228 6.24 -13.04 -24.13
C ARG A 228 7.44 -13.87 -24.59
N ASP A 229 8.39 -14.09 -23.69
CA ASP A 229 9.72 -14.61 -24.05
C ASP A 229 9.89 -16.10 -23.71
N GLY A 230 8.87 -16.70 -23.08
CA GLY A 230 8.94 -18.05 -22.51
C GLY A 230 9.74 -18.10 -21.20
N PRO A 231 9.61 -19.18 -20.42
CA PRO A 231 10.21 -19.28 -19.08
C PRO A 231 11.75 -19.28 -19.06
N VAL A 232 12.41 -19.36 -20.22
CA VAL A 232 13.86 -19.54 -20.33
C VAL A 232 14.61 -18.19 -20.44
N ASN A 233 13.96 -17.11 -20.85
CA ASN A 233 14.64 -15.84 -21.14
C ASN A 233 14.68 -14.85 -19.96
N VAL A 234 13.97 -15.09 -18.87
CA VAL A 234 13.93 -14.14 -17.72
C VAL A 234 15.26 -14.11 -16.93
N LEU A 235 16.08 -15.17 -17.04
CA LEU A 235 17.39 -15.26 -16.38
C LEU A 235 18.56 -14.75 -17.24
N ALA A 236 18.32 -14.37 -18.50
CA ALA A 236 19.39 -13.97 -19.42
C ALA A 236 19.73 -12.48 -19.34
N ASP A 237 18.83 -11.66 -18.80
CA ASP A 237 18.92 -10.19 -18.75
C ASP A 237 19.08 -9.62 -17.31
N MET A 238 19.35 -10.48 -16.31
CA MET A 238 19.75 -10.08 -14.94
C MET A 238 21.24 -10.36 -14.72
#